data_AF-A0A842VDB2-F1
#
_entry.id   AF-A0A842VDB2-F1
#
_cell.length_a   1.000
_cell.length_b   1.000
_cell.length_c   1.000
_cell.angle_alpha   90.00
_cell.angle_beta   90.00
_cell.angle_gamma   90.00
#
_symmetry.space_group_name_H-M   'P 1'
#
loop_
_entity.id
_entity.type
_entity.pdbx_description
1 polymer ?
#
loop_
_entity_poly.entity_id
_entity_poly.type
_entity_poly.pdbx_seq_one_letter_code
_entity_poly.pdbx_strand_id
1 'polypeptide(L)'
;MNIWVLDMDSGVTLLYKNFMNLPVNEDLVSGLLTALNQFTVMEFKQGIESIDMGGLRWVYIPDKDSNLLFIAAGGKDTKAEMLRAQLNVIKQAFRQEYIEKNGEWRKNWNGNIEMFKPFKKKIEEFHSHWIAAETITTIAEFFDILGIFQQILNLLVNVIEDHLSSESKSNIYDRIDKMFHRFSNLKMVKEHPELSKITFSRDSGFNIISINPNNCDFMLVEKQIISLISSVVEIIKEEIGHLSSLDYFVKTNIFEYIFNNLNLLKELHLEQFLLQLFLTKQSN
;
A
#
# COMPACT_ATOMS: atom_id res chain seq x y z
N MET A 1 -0.35 14.96 -0.28
CA MET A 1 -0.78 15.73 0.91
C MET A 1 -0.70 17.23 0.64
N ASN A 2 -1.52 18.08 1.26
CA ASN A 2 -1.36 19.54 1.30
C ASN A 2 -1.28 20.00 2.76
N ILE A 3 -0.51 21.06 3.05
CA ILE A 3 -0.21 21.50 4.41
C ILE A 3 -0.40 23.01 4.53
N TRP A 4 -1.07 23.41 5.60
CA TRP A 4 -1.24 24.81 6.03
C TRP A 4 -0.66 24.99 7.44
N VAL A 5 0.02 26.11 7.63
CA VAL A 5 0.37 26.67 8.95
C VAL A 5 -0.26 28.04 9.04
N LEU A 6 -1.19 28.20 9.98
CA LEU A 6 -2.03 29.40 10.11
C LEU A 6 -1.82 30.04 11.48
N ASP A 7 -1.96 31.36 11.57
CA ASP A 7 -2.25 32.00 12.86
C ASP A 7 -3.67 31.66 13.30
N MET A 8 -3.84 31.14 14.53
CA MET A 8 -5.10 30.56 14.98
C MET A 8 -6.22 31.60 15.18
N ASP A 9 -5.87 32.87 15.44
CA ASP A 9 -6.85 33.91 15.72
C ASP A 9 -7.31 34.60 14.43
N SER A 10 -6.35 35.01 13.61
CA SER A 10 -6.60 35.80 12.39
C SER A 10 -6.88 34.93 11.16
N GLY A 11 -6.52 33.66 11.19
CA GLY A 11 -6.60 32.76 10.03
C GLY A 11 -5.57 33.07 8.93
N VAL A 12 -4.62 33.98 9.19
CA VAL A 12 -3.58 34.35 8.21
C VAL A 12 -2.71 33.13 7.91
N THR A 13 -2.56 32.86 6.62
CA THR A 13 -1.69 31.80 6.10
C THR A 13 -0.22 32.19 6.28
N LEU A 14 0.46 31.60 7.26
CA LEU A 14 1.91 31.78 7.44
C LEU A 14 2.69 30.96 6.40
N LEU A 15 2.19 29.76 6.12
CA LEU A 15 2.80 28.84 5.18
C LEU A 15 1.76 27.94 4.54
N TYR A 16 1.83 27.80 3.22
CA TYR A 16 1.12 26.77 2.47
C TYR A 16 2.09 25.99 1.58
N LYS A 17 1.98 24.67 1.63
CA LYS A 17 2.68 23.77 0.71
C LYS A 17 1.70 22.72 0.18
N ASN A 18 1.57 22.65 -1.13
CA ASN A 18 0.79 21.64 -1.83
C ASN A 18 1.69 20.56 -2.46
N PHE A 19 1.24 19.31 -2.37
CA PHE A 19 1.73 18.19 -3.18
C PHE A 19 0.61 17.57 -4.02
N MET A 20 -0.65 17.88 -3.71
CA MET A 20 -1.82 17.55 -4.51
C MET A 20 -2.37 18.82 -5.16
N ASN A 21 -2.79 18.71 -6.41
CA ASN A 21 -3.42 19.82 -7.09
C ASN A 21 -4.86 19.98 -6.57
N LEU A 22 -5.10 21.03 -5.78
CA LEU A 22 -6.45 21.43 -5.38
C LEU A 22 -6.79 22.70 -6.15
N PRO A 23 -7.87 22.71 -6.95
CA PRO A 23 -8.29 23.89 -7.71
C PRO A 23 -8.98 24.91 -6.79
N VAL A 24 -8.31 25.32 -5.71
CA VAL A 24 -8.85 26.23 -4.70
C VAL A 24 -7.77 27.22 -4.27
N ASN A 25 -8.17 28.47 -4.03
CA ASN A 25 -7.30 29.52 -3.52
C ASN A 25 -6.87 29.21 -2.07
N GLU A 26 -5.57 29.31 -1.79
CA GLU A 26 -4.98 28.96 -0.48
C GLU A 26 -5.56 29.78 0.69
N ASP A 27 -5.81 31.08 0.47
CA ASP A 27 -6.30 32.01 1.50
C ASP A 27 -7.81 31.89 1.72
N LEU A 28 -8.55 31.51 0.68
CA LEU A 28 -9.97 31.19 0.83
C LEU A 28 -10.15 29.94 1.72
N VAL A 29 -9.28 28.95 1.52
CA VAL A 29 -9.28 27.70 2.30
C VAL A 29 -8.85 27.97 3.74
N SER A 30 -7.80 28.75 3.99
CA SER A 30 -7.34 29.04 5.35
C SER A 30 -8.39 29.73 6.22
N GLY A 31 -9.12 30.70 5.67
CA GLY A 31 -10.22 31.37 6.36
C GLY A 31 -11.35 30.40 6.74
N LEU A 32 -11.78 29.55 5.81
CA LEU A 32 -12.78 28.52 6.07
C LEU A 32 -12.33 27.53 7.15
N LEU A 33 -11.10 27.01 7.03
CA LEU A 33 -10.59 26.00 7.95
C LEU A 33 -10.46 26.55 9.39
N THR A 34 -10.03 27.81 9.53
CA THR A 34 -9.93 28.48 10.82
C THR A 34 -11.31 28.72 11.43
N ALA A 35 -12.27 29.22 10.64
CA ALA A 35 -13.64 29.46 11.08
C ALA A 35 -14.33 28.17 11.56
N LEU A 36 -14.16 27.06 10.83
CA LEU A 36 -14.67 25.76 11.22
C LEU A 36 -14.09 25.31 12.57
N ASN A 37 -12.77 25.42 12.74
CA ASN A 37 -12.14 25.06 14.00
C ASN A 37 -12.63 25.95 15.16
N GLN A 38 -12.69 27.27 14.96
CA GLN A 38 -13.18 28.22 15.95
C GLN A 38 -14.63 27.94 16.36
N PHE A 39 -15.51 27.65 15.39
CA PHE A 39 -16.88 27.23 15.65
C PHE A 39 -16.91 26.00 16.56
N THR A 40 -16.13 24.96 16.24
CA THR A 40 -16.12 23.75 17.08
C THR A 40 -15.61 23.99 18.49
N VAL A 41 -14.57 24.82 18.64
CA VAL A 41 -14.02 25.18 19.95
C VAL A 41 -15.02 25.99 20.77
N MET A 42 -15.77 26.90 20.16
CA MET A 42 -16.76 27.72 20.86
C MET A 42 -18.00 26.91 21.28
N GLU A 43 -18.57 26.15 20.35
CA GLU A 43 -19.83 25.44 20.58
C GLU A 43 -19.64 24.14 21.37
N PHE A 44 -18.57 23.40 21.10
CA PHE A 44 -18.35 22.05 21.66
C PHE A 44 -17.17 21.98 22.62
N LYS A 45 -16.45 23.09 22.86
CA LYS A 45 -15.25 23.14 23.72
C LYS A 45 -14.13 22.19 23.28
N GLN A 46 -14.19 21.71 22.03
CA GLN A 46 -13.25 20.77 21.44
C GLN A 46 -12.91 21.24 20.02
N GLY A 47 -11.63 21.18 19.66
CA GLY A 47 -11.19 21.49 18.30
C GLY A 47 -11.47 20.34 17.34
N ILE A 48 -11.37 20.62 16.04
CA ILE A 48 -11.46 19.57 15.03
C ILE A 48 -10.24 18.65 15.19
N GLU A 49 -10.48 17.35 15.17
CA GLU A 49 -9.43 16.34 15.14
C GLU A 49 -9.16 15.88 13.70
N SER A 50 -10.24 15.59 12.99
CA SER A 50 -10.24 15.31 11.55
C SER A 50 -11.63 15.53 10.97
N ILE A 51 -11.71 15.89 9.69
CA ILE A 51 -12.96 16.01 8.94
C ILE A 51 -12.76 15.46 7.52
N ASP A 52 -13.72 14.70 7.02
CA ASP A 52 -13.74 14.26 5.62
C ASP A 52 -14.61 15.23 4.82
N MET A 53 -14.01 15.96 3.87
CA MET A 53 -14.67 16.99 3.08
C MET A 53 -14.10 17.04 1.66
N GLY A 54 -14.98 17.01 0.65
CA GLY A 54 -14.60 17.15 -0.76
C GLY A 54 -13.74 16.00 -1.31
N GLY A 55 -13.91 14.78 -0.78
CA GLY A 55 -13.07 13.63 -1.15
C GLY A 55 -11.68 13.62 -0.50
N LEU A 56 -11.41 14.56 0.40
CA LEU A 56 -10.17 14.65 1.14
C LEU A 56 -10.42 14.43 2.63
N ARG A 57 -9.40 13.89 3.29
CA ARG A 57 -9.33 13.83 4.75
C ARG A 57 -8.45 14.96 5.25
N TRP A 58 -9.01 15.77 6.14
CA TRP A 58 -8.35 16.91 6.75
C TRP A 58 -8.05 16.58 8.21
N VAL A 59 -6.84 16.90 8.67
CA VAL A 59 -6.39 16.71 10.06
C VAL A 59 -5.92 18.04 10.60
N TYR A 60 -6.32 18.34 11.84
CA TYR A 60 -6.05 19.58 12.53
C TYR A 60 -5.19 19.31 13.77
N ILE A 61 -4.17 20.14 13.97
CA ILE A 61 -3.34 20.12 15.16
C ILE A 61 -3.21 21.56 15.67
N PRO A 62 -4.05 21.97 16.64
CA PRO A 62 -3.90 23.26 17.29
C PRO A 62 -2.65 23.26 18.18
N ASP A 63 -1.83 24.31 18.06
CA ASP A 63 -0.71 24.61 18.95
C ASP A 63 -1.04 25.87 19.75
N LYS A 64 -1.58 25.65 20.95
CA LYS A 64 -2.02 26.73 21.84
C LYS A 64 -0.85 27.56 22.38
N ASP A 65 0.35 26.97 22.51
CA ASP A 65 1.52 27.67 23.07
C ASP A 65 2.00 28.75 22.10
N SER A 66 2.04 28.43 20.80
CA SER A 66 2.50 29.34 19.76
C SER A 66 1.38 30.10 19.07
N ASN A 67 0.12 29.84 19.42
CA ASN A 67 -1.08 30.32 18.74
C ASN A 67 -1.12 29.99 17.24
N LEU A 68 -0.75 28.76 16.89
CA LEU A 68 -0.71 28.29 15.51
C LEU A 68 -1.70 27.16 15.27
N LEU A 69 -2.24 27.10 14.07
CA LEU A 69 -3.07 26.00 13.62
C LEU A 69 -2.38 25.30 12.45
N PHE A 70 -2.02 24.03 12.66
CA PHE A 70 -1.44 23.17 11.64
C PHE A 70 -2.54 22.32 11.04
N ILE A 71 -2.62 22.30 9.71
CA ILE A 71 -3.65 21.53 9.00
C ILE A 71 -3.00 20.76 7.86
N ALA A 72 -3.36 19.48 7.72
CA ALA A 72 -2.98 18.65 6.58
C ALA A 72 -4.23 18.12 5.88
N ALA A 73 -4.17 18.02 4.55
CA ALA A 73 -5.17 17.34 3.73
C ALA A 73 -4.51 16.19 2.96
N GLY A 74 -5.11 15.00 3.02
CA GLY A 74 -4.73 13.83 2.24
C GLY A 74 -5.91 13.29 1.43
N GLY A 75 -5.65 12.30 0.58
CA GLY A 75 -6.72 11.55 -0.07
C GLY A 75 -7.58 10.83 0.97
N LYS A 76 -8.83 10.50 0.62
CA LYS A 76 -9.76 9.81 1.54
C LYS A 76 -9.23 8.46 2.05
N ASP A 77 -8.39 7.80 1.24
CA ASP A 77 -7.79 6.50 1.57
C ASP A 77 -6.61 6.62 2.54
N THR A 78 -6.09 7.84 2.76
CA THR A 78 -5.03 8.07 3.75
C THR A 78 -5.60 7.99 5.17
N LYS A 79 -4.97 7.18 6.03
CA LYS A 79 -5.37 7.07 7.45
C LYS A 79 -5.16 8.41 8.18
N ALA A 80 -6.14 8.83 8.98
CA ALA A 80 -6.08 10.08 9.74
C ALA A 80 -4.85 10.15 10.66
N GLU A 81 -4.53 9.04 11.31
CA GLU A 81 -3.39 8.91 12.23
C GLU A 81 -2.05 9.14 11.53
N MET A 82 -1.90 8.66 10.30
CA MET A 82 -0.70 8.84 9.49
C MET A 82 -0.50 10.31 9.12
N LEU A 83 -1.55 10.96 8.62
CA LEU A 83 -1.53 12.41 8.34
C LEU A 83 -1.20 13.22 9.60
N ARG A 84 -1.76 12.83 10.75
CA ARG A 84 -1.50 13.48 12.05
C ARG A 84 -0.05 13.30 12.49
N ALA A 85 0.53 12.13 12.32
CA ALA A 85 1.92 11.85 12.66
C ALA A 85 2.87 12.70 11.80
N GLN A 86 2.66 12.72 10.49
CA GLN A 86 3.42 13.55 9.54
C GLN A 86 3.31 15.04 9.87
N LEU A 87 2.10 15.52 10.13
CA LEU A 87 1.84 16.92 10.50
C LEU A 87 2.47 17.29 11.86
N ASN A 88 2.53 16.36 12.82
CA ASN A 88 3.22 16.58 14.10
C ASN A 88 4.74 16.76 13.92
N VAL A 89 5.38 16.00 13.02
CA VAL A 89 6.81 16.19 12.69
C VAL A 89 7.03 17.60 12.12
N ILE A 90 6.17 18.02 11.18
CA ILE A 90 6.20 19.36 10.60
C ILE A 90 6.02 20.43 11.68
N LYS A 91 5.04 20.26 12.58
CA LYS A 91 4.79 21.18 13.70
C LYS A 91 6.03 21.33 14.58
N GLN A 92 6.62 20.22 15.02
CA GLN A 92 7.81 20.26 15.89
C GLN A 92 8.97 20.95 15.21
N ALA A 93 9.24 20.63 13.94
CA ALA A 93 10.31 21.26 13.17
C ALA A 93 10.06 22.77 12.96
N PHE A 94 8.80 23.18 12.73
CA PHE A 94 8.44 24.58 12.56
C PHE A 94 8.63 25.37 13.86
N ARG A 95 8.18 24.81 14.99
CA ARG A 95 8.38 25.39 16.33
C ARG A 95 9.86 25.61 16.62
N GLN A 96 10.66 24.58 16.42
CA GLN A 96 12.09 24.63 16.71
C GLN A 96 12.82 25.70 15.88
N GLU A 97 12.37 25.92 14.65
CA GLU A 97 13.03 26.83 13.72
C GLU A 97 12.62 28.28 13.91
N TYR A 98 11.33 28.54 14.15
CA TYR A 98 10.79 29.90 14.13
C TYR A 98 10.26 30.41 15.47
N ILE A 99 9.88 29.51 16.37
CA ILE A 99 9.22 29.86 17.64
C ILE A 99 10.23 29.81 18.78
N GLU A 100 10.85 28.66 19.01
CA GLU A 100 11.75 28.43 20.15
C GLU A 100 13.02 29.27 20.08
N LYS A 101 13.52 29.53 18.87
CA LYS A 101 14.70 30.40 18.65
C LYS A 101 14.42 31.88 18.84
N ASN A 102 13.16 32.32 18.68
CA ASN A 102 12.79 33.73 18.62
C ASN A 102 11.92 34.21 19.80
N GLY A 103 11.69 33.37 20.81
CA GLY A 103 10.90 33.72 21.99
C GLY A 103 9.47 34.13 21.61
N GLU A 104 9.03 35.30 22.08
CA GLU A 104 7.71 35.92 21.78
C GLU A 104 7.60 36.36 20.30
N TRP A 105 7.74 35.41 19.37
CA TRP A 105 7.76 35.63 17.92
C TRP A 105 6.60 36.52 17.46
N ARG A 106 5.42 36.34 18.07
CA ARG A 106 4.20 37.07 17.76
C ARG A 106 4.25 38.56 18.11
N LYS A 107 4.97 38.96 19.18
CA LYS A 107 5.15 40.39 19.52
C LYS A 107 6.05 41.10 18.52
N ASN A 108 6.96 40.35 17.90
CA ASN A 108 7.91 40.86 16.92
C ASN A 108 7.42 40.65 15.47
N TRP A 109 6.30 39.97 15.28
CA TRP A 109 5.76 39.66 13.97
C TRP A 109 4.87 40.81 13.48
N ASN A 110 5.24 41.40 12.35
CA ASN A 110 4.55 42.52 11.71
C ASN A 110 3.65 42.07 10.55
N GLY A 111 3.28 40.79 10.49
CA GLY A 111 2.52 40.22 9.37
C GLY A 111 3.40 39.76 8.19
N ASN A 112 4.72 39.91 8.26
CA ASN A 112 5.60 39.42 7.19
C ASN A 112 5.64 37.88 7.17
N ILE A 113 5.06 37.28 6.12
CA ILE A 113 5.03 35.83 5.91
C ILE A 113 6.26 35.30 5.15
N GLU A 114 7.07 36.18 4.53
CA GLU A 114 8.22 35.77 3.73
C GLU A 114 9.26 35.00 4.54
N MET A 115 9.37 35.30 5.85
CA MET A 115 10.31 34.63 6.75
C MET A 115 10.04 33.12 6.90
N PHE A 116 8.81 32.66 6.65
CA PHE A 116 8.42 31.25 6.75
C PHE A 116 8.58 30.47 5.45
N LYS A 117 8.66 31.16 4.28
CA LYS A 117 8.77 30.49 2.97
C LYS A 117 9.94 29.51 2.85
N PRO A 118 11.14 29.75 3.41
CA PRO A 118 12.23 28.78 3.35
C PRO A 118 11.86 27.40 3.91
N PHE A 119 10.94 27.34 4.88
CA PHE A 119 10.49 26.08 5.47
C PHE A 119 9.77 25.16 4.48
N LYS A 120 9.25 25.68 3.36
CA LYS A 120 8.65 24.85 2.30
C LYS A 120 9.62 23.76 1.82
N LYS A 121 10.91 24.08 1.73
CA LYS A 121 11.95 23.12 1.33
C LYS A 121 12.09 21.98 2.34
N LYS A 122 12.00 22.28 3.64
CA LYS A 122 12.07 21.27 4.70
C LYS A 122 10.84 20.37 4.72
N ILE A 123 9.67 20.93 4.42
CA ILE A 123 8.45 20.14 4.20
C ILE A 123 8.60 19.21 2.97
N GLU A 124 9.21 19.69 1.88
CA GLU A 124 9.52 18.87 0.71
C GLU A 124 10.48 17.71 1.04
N GLU A 125 11.52 17.98 1.83
CA GLU A 125 12.47 16.96 2.30
C GLU A 125 11.79 15.90 3.19
N PHE A 126 10.91 16.29 4.12
CA PHE A 126 10.14 15.30 4.90
C PHE A 126 9.21 14.47 4.02
N HIS A 127 8.51 15.11 3.09
CA HIS A 127 7.59 14.45 2.19
C HIS A 127 8.30 13.46 1.25
N SER A 128 9.48 13.80 0.73
CA SER A 128 10.26 12.89 -0.12
C SER A 128 10.73 11.66 0.66
N HIS A 129 11.17 11.82 1.91
CA HIS A 129 11.53 10.69 2.77
C HIS A 129 10.35 9.77 3.09
N TRP A 130 9.15 10.33 3.32
CA TRP A 130 7.95 9.51 3.55
C TRP A 130 7.54 8.73 2.30
N ILE A 131 7.54 9.36 1.12
CA ILE A 131 7.28 8.66 -0.14
C ILE A 131 8.31 7.55 -0.36
N ALA A 132 9.60 7.82 -0.13
CA ALA A 132 10.64 6.82 -0.28
C ALA A 132 10.41 5.62 0.66
N ALA A 133 10.05 5.88 1.93
CA ALA A 133 9.76 4.82 2.90
C ALA A 133 8.51 4.00 2.52
N GLU A 134 7.43 4.66 2.06
CA GLU A 134 6.21 3.99 1.56
C GLU A 134 6.51 3.13 0.32
N THR A 135 7.34 3.64 -0.59
CA THR A 135 7.76 2.90 -1.80
C THR A 135 8.62 1.68 -1.45
N ILE A 136 9.55 1.82 -0.50
CA ILE A 136 10.38 0.70 -0.03
C ILE A 136 9.51 -0.37 0.64
N THR A 137 8.52 0.05 1.44
CA THR A 137 7.60 -0.87 2.13
C THR A 137 6.76 -1.66 1.12
N THR A 138 6.18 -0.99 0.13
CA THR A 138 5.39 -1.66 -0.92
C THR A 138 6.22 -2.59 -1.81
N ILE A 139 7.48 -2.24 -2.10
CA ILE A 139 8.40 -3.14 -2.82
C ILE A 139 8.74 -4.38 -1.97
N ALA A 140 8.99 -4.21 -0.66
CA ALA A 140 9.29 -5.33 0.23
C ALA A 140 8.09 -6.29 0.35
N GLU A 141 6.89 -5.74 0.57
CA GLU A 141 5.63 -6.51 0.57
C GLU A 141 5.46 -7.31 -0.73
N PHE A 142 5.75 -6.69 -1.87
CA PHE A 142 5.64 -7.38 -3.15
C PHE A 142 6.70 -8.49 -3.33
N PHE A 143 7.92 -8.31 -2.82
CA PHE A 143 8.91 -9.39 -2.77
C PHE A 143 8.44 -10.55 -1.89
N ASP A 144 7.82 -10.26 -0.74
CA ASP A 144 7.25 -11.28 0.12
C ASP A 144 6.13 -12.06 -0.58
N ILE A 145 5.24 -11.37 -1.31
CA ILE A 145 4.21 -11.99 -2.16
C ILE A 145 4.84 -12.93 -3.20
N LEU A 146 5.85 -12.46 -3.95
CA LEU A 146 6.55 -13.29 -4.93
C LEU A 146 7.20 -14.53 -4.27
N GLY A 147 7.78 -14.36 -3.09
CA GLY A 147 8.37 -15.46 -2.31
C GLY A 147 7.35 -16.50 -1.89
N ILE A 148 6.21 -16.06 -1.31
CA ILE A 148 5.09 -16.94 -0.94
C ILE A 148 4.59 -17.71 -2.17
N PHE A 149 4.31 -17.01 -3.26
CA PHE A 149 3.78 -17.62 -4.48
C PHE A 149 4.77 -18.58 -5.14
N GLN A 150 6.07 -18.26 -5.17
CA GLN A 150 7.09 -19.18 -5.68
C GLN A 150 7.13 -20.46 -4.85
N GLN A 151 7.08 -20.35 -3.52
CA GLN A 151 7.09 -21.51 -2.65
C GLN A 151 5.83 -22.36 -2.82
N ILE A 152 4.66 -21.75 -2.96
CA ILE A 152 3.42 -22.49 -3.26
C ILE A 152 3.55 -23.24 -4.60
N LEU A 153 4.07 -22.60 -5.65
CA LEU A 153 4.31 -23.25 -6.94
C LEU A 153 5.29 -24.44 -6.83
N ASN A 154 6.36 -24.30 -6.03
CA ASN A 154 7.29 -25.38 -5.76
C ASN A 154 6.61 -26.56 -5.05
N LEU A 155 5.79 -26.29 -4.03
CA LEU A 155 5.05 -27.33 -3.33
C LEU A 155 4.03 -28.03 -4.24
N LEU A 156 3.40 -27.31 -5.17
CA LEU A 156 2.52 -27.89 -6.19
C LEU A 156 3.28 -28.81 -7.16
N VAL A 157 4.50 -28.45 -7.54
CA VAL A 157 5.37 -29.35 -8.32
C VAL A 157 5.71 -30.60 -7.52
N ASN A 158 6.03 -30.48 -6.23
CA ASN A 158 6.27 -31.64 -5.37
C ASN A 158 5.02 -32.53 -5.23
N VAL A 159 3.81 -31.97 -5.22
CA VAL A 159 2.57 -32.77 -5.26
C VAL A 159 2.53 -33.65 -6.50
N ILE A 160 2.90 -33.08 -7.65
CA ILE A 160 2.93 -33.79 -8.92
C ILE A 160 4.02 -34.86 -8.87
N GLU A 161 5.22 -34.52 -8.41
CA GLU A 161 6.38 -35.41 -8.46
C GLU A 161 6.38 -36.55 -7.43
N ASP A 162 5.97 -36.30 -6.19
CA ASP A 162 6.17 -37.26 -5.10
C ASP A 162 5.02 -38.24 -4.91
N HIS A 163 3.84 -37.92 -5.44
CA HIS A 163 2.60 -38.63 -5.07
C HIS A 163 1.78 -39.17 -6.24
N LEU A 164 2.13 -38.85 -7.48
CA LEU A 164 1.34 -39.22 -8.65
C LEU A 164 1.98 -40.33 -9.49
N SER A 165 1.12 -41.12 -10.15
CA SER A 165 1.55 -42.10 -11.14
C SER A 165 2.14 -41.42 -12.37
N SER A 166 3.03 -42.11 -13.10
CA SER A 166 3.65 -41.55 -14.32
C SER A 166 2.63 -41.09 -15.37
N GLU A 167 1.48 -41.76 -15.47
CA GLU A 167 0.39 -41.37 -16.37
C GLU A 167 -0.26 -40.05 -15.93
N SER A 168 -0.68 -39.96 -14.67
CA SER A 168 -1.29 -38.74 -14.11
C SER A 168 -0.32 -37.54 -14.15
N LYS A 169 0.98 -37.76 -13.86
CA LYS A 169 2.01 -36.73 -14.00
C LYS A 169 2.07 -36.19 -15.42
N SER A 170 2.16 -37.08 -16.41
CA SER A 170 2.21 -36.69 -17.82
C SER A 170 0.98 -35.89 -18.22
N ASN A 171 -0.21 -36.32 -17.81
CA ASN A 171 -1.46 -35.62 -18.11
C ASN A 171 -1.49 -34.22 -17.49
N ILE A 172 -1.09 -34.07 -16.23
CA ILE A 172 -1.04 -32.78 -15.56
C ILE A 172 -0.03 -31.85 -16.24
N TYR A 173 1.19 -32.33 -16.52
CA TYR A 173 2.20 -31.52 -17.19
C TYR A 173 1.78 -31.08 -18.59
N ASP A 174 1.15 -31.95 -19.38
CA ASP A 174 0.62 -31.59 -20.70
C ASP A 174 -0.44 -30.48 -20.62
N ARG A 175 -1.27 -30.50 -19.56
CA ARG A 175 -2.28 -29.48 -19.32
C ARG A 175 -1.67 -28.17 -18.84
N ILE A 176 -0.66 -28.22 -17.96
CA ILE A 176 0.08 -27.06 -17.48
C ILE A 176 0.83 -26.41 -18.64
N ASP A 177 1.51 -27.18 -19.50
CA ASP A 177 2.20 -26.65 -20.69
C ASP A 177 1.23 -25.92 -21.63
N LYS A 178 0.06 -26.51 -21.91
CA LYS A 178 -0.97 -25.87 -22.73
C LYS A 178 -1.49 -24.59 -22.09
N MET A 179 -1.74 -24.60 -20.79
CA MET A 179 -2.20 -23.42 -20.03
C MET A 179 -1.13 -22.32 -20.06
N PHE A 180 0.12 -22.66 -19.80
CA PHE A 180 1.23 -21.71 -19.76
C PHE A 180 1.56 -21.15 -21.16
N HIS A 181 1.45 -21.96 -22.20
CA HIS A 181 1.62 -21.48 -23.58
C HIS A 181 0.53 -20.47 -23.97
N ARG A 182 -0.72 -20.66 -23.50
CA ARG A 182 -1.79 -19.66 -23.67
C ARG A 182 -1.48 -18.39 -22.88
N PHE A 183 -1.08 -18.52 -21.62
CA PHE A 183 -0.68 -17.41 -20.77
C PHE A 183 0.41 -16.55 -21.43
N SER A 184 1.51 -17.17 -21.84
CA SER A 184 2.66 -16.50 -22.48
C SER A 184 2.29 -15.78 -23.79
N ASN A 185 1.20 -16.21 -24.44
CA ASN A 185 0.72 -15.62 -25.68
C ASN A 185 -0.33 -14.51 -25.51
N LEU A 186 -0.81 -14.27 -24.29
CA LEU A 186 -1.75 -13.18 -24.02
C LEU A 186 -1.12 -11.83 -24.41
N LYS A 187 -1.91 -10.98 -25.07
CA LYS A 187 -1.48 -9.64 -25.50
C LYS A 187 -0.88 -8.85 -24.33
N MET A 188 -1.56 -8.87 -23.19
CA MET A 188 -1.12 -8.23 -21.95
C MET A 188 0.25 -8.75 -21.46
N VAL A 189 0.53 -10.06 -21.54
CA VAL A 189 1.86 -10.60 -21.13
C VAL A 189 2.97 -10.09 -22.06
N LYS A 190 2.66 -9.90 -23.35
CA LYS A 190 3.60 -9.34 -24.33
C LYS A 190 3.82 -7.83 -24.16
N GLU A 191 2.80 -7.11 -23.69
CA GLU A 191 2.85 -5.66 -23.48
C GLU A 191 3.49 -5.26 -22.15
N HIS A 192 3.61 -6.19 -21.19
CA HIS A 192 4.19 -5.95 -19.87
C HIS A 192 5.49 -6.77 -19.67
N PRO A 193 6.68 -6.14 -19.77
CA PRO A 193 7.97 -6.84 -19.77
C PRO A 193 8.25 -7.71 -18.54
N GLU A 194 7.71 -7.37 -17.38
CA GLU A 194 7.93 -8.15 -16.16
C GLU A 194 7.10 -9.45 -16.15
N LEU A 195 5.91 -9.47 -16.77
CA LEU A 195 5.10 -10.70 -16.89
C LEU A 195 5.76 -11.75 -17.81
N SER A 196 6.52 -11.31 -18.81
CA SER A 196 7.22 -12.23 -19.72
C SER A 196 8.43 -12.92 -19.08
N LYS A 197 8.84 -12.49 -17.88
CA LYS A 197 9.89 -13.16 -17.09
C LYS A 197 9.39 -14.37 -16.30
N ILE A 198 8.07 -14.55 -16.21
CA ILE A 198 7.51 -15.78 -15.66
C ILE A 198 7.85 -16.91 -16.63
N THR A 199 8.45 -17.98 -16.12
CA THR A 199 8.85 -19.13 -16.92
C THR A 199 8.31 -20.43 -16.31
N PHE A 200 8.17 -21.44 -17.16
CA PHE A 200 7.78 -22.78 -16.77
C PHE A 200 8.58 -23.82 -17.57
N SER A 201 9.02 -24.87 -16.90
CA SER A 201 9.51 -26.09 -17.53
C SER A 201 9.16 -27.30 -16.67
N ARG A 202 9.10 -28.49 -17.27
CA ARG A 202 8.82 -29.72 -16.51
C ARG A 202 9.91 -30.02 -15.48
N ASP A 203 11.17 -29.75 -15.83
CA ASP A 203 12.31 -30.10 -14.98
C ASP A 203 12.49 -29.16 -13.78
N SER A 204 12.17 -27.88 -13.93
CA SER A 204 12.40 -26.86 -12.89
C SER A 204 11.13 -26.20 -12.34
N GLY A 205 9.96 -26.57 -12.85
CA GLY A 205 8.69 -25.98 -12.46
C GLY A 205 8.54 -24.54 -12.93
N PHE A 206 7.77 -23.75 -12.18
CA PHE A 206 7.58 -22.33 -12.43
C PHE A 206 8.69 -21.50 -11.79
N ASN A 207 9.09 -20.41 -12.44
CA ASN A 207 9.95 -19.39 -11.85
C ASN A 207 9.32 -18.01 -12.07
N ILE A 208 8.98 -17.34 -10.95
CA ILE A 208 8.43 -15.99 -10.90
C ILE A 208 9.36 -14.99 -10.18
N ILE A 209 10.41 -15.45 -9.49
CA ILE A 209 11.30 -14.59 -8.70
C ILE A 209 12.16 -13.65 -9.56
N SER A 210 12.21 -13.88 -10.87
CA SER A 210 12.92 -13.03 -11.83
C SER A 210 12.22 -11.68 -12.10
N ILE A 211 10.99 -11.50 -11.60
CA ILE A 211 10.24 -10.26 -11.69
C ILE A 211 10.95 -9.17 -10.89
N ASN A 212 11.16 -8.00 -11.50
CA ASN A 212 11.68 -6.82 -10.83
C ASN A 212 10.52 -5.92 -10.37
N PRO A 213 10.28 -5.80 -9.06
CA PRO A 213 9.20 -4.98 -8.52
C PRO A 213 9.28 -3.51 -8.95
N ASN A 214 10.47 -2.97 -9.17
CA ASN A 214 10.65 -1.56 -9.52
C ASN A 214 10.06 -1.18 -10.89
N ASN A 215 9.79 -2.16 -11.75
CA ASN A 215 9.41 -1.96 -13.14
C ASN A 215 8.04 -2.58 -13.50
N CYS A 216 7.22 -2.94 -12.51
CA CYS A 216 5.91 -3.54 -12.77
C CYS A 216 4.76 -2.85 -12.05
N ASP A 217 3.56 -3.03 -12.60
CA ASP A 217 2.30 -2.83 -11.90
C ASP A 217 2.03 -4.04 -10.99
N PHE A 218 2.13 -3.84 -9.68
CA PHE A 218 1.98 -4.89 -8.67
C PHE A 218 0.63 -5.59 -8.75
N MET A 219 -0.46 -4.82 -8.87
CA MET A 219 -1.81 -5.38 -8.92
C MET A 219 -2.00 -6.25 -10.16
N LEU A 220 -1.47 -5.80 -11.29
CA LEU A 220 -1.53 -6.57 -12.53
C LEU A 220 -0.77 -7.89 -12.41
N VAL A 221 0.47 -7.83 -11.93
CA VAL A 221 1.34 -9.00 -11.82
C VAL A 221 0.80 -10.00 -10.81
N GLU A 222 0.42 -9.54 -9.62
CA GLU A 222 -0.17 -10.36 -8.57
C GLU A 222 -1.41 -11.10 -9.09
N LYS A 223 -2.33 -10.38 -9.76
CA LYS A 223 -3.52 -10.98 -10.36
C LYS A 223 -3.20 -12.08 -11.38
N GLN A 224 -2.14 -11.91 -12.17
CA GLN A 224 -1.72 -12.93 -13.13
C GLN A 224 -1.14 -14.16 -12.46
N ILE A 225 -0.31 -13.97 -11.43
CA ILE A 225 0.26 -15.09 -10.67
C ILE A 225 -0.83 -15.85 -9.93
N ILE A 226 -1.80 -15.15 -9.31
CA ILE A 226 -2.99 -15.75 -8.69
C ILE A 226 -3.76 -16.62 -9.68
N SER A 227 -4.01 -16.10 -10.89
CA SER A 227 -4.70 -16.84 -11.96
C SER A 227 -3.93 -18.11 -12.37
N LEU A 228 -2.60 -18.00 -12.47
CA LEU A 228 -1.72 -19.11 -12.82
C LEU A 228 -1.72 -20.19 -11.73
N ILE A 229 -1.51 -19.83 -10.46
CA ILE A 229 -1.54 -20.78 -9.33
C ILE A 229 -2.91 -21.46 -9.26
N SER A 230 -3.99 -20.68 -9.41
CA SER A 230 -5.36 -21.22 -9.39
C SER A 230 -5.58 -22.25 -10.48
N SER A 231 -5.09 -21.97 -11.70
CA SER A 231 -5.18 -22.90 -12.83
C SER A 231 -4.41 -24.19 -12.57
N VAL A 232 -3.22 -24.12 -11.97
CA VAL A 232 -2.42 -25.30 -11.63
C VAL A 232 -3.14 -26.17 -10.59
N VAL A 233 -3.67 -25.55 -9.54
CA VAL A 233 -4.42 -26.25 -8.48
C VAL A 233 -5.65 -26.95 -9.06
N GLU A 234 -6.41 -26.29 -9.92
CA GLU A 234 -7.59 -26.91 -10.55
C GLU A 234 -7.21 -28.04 -11.51
N ILE A 235 -6.14 -27.91 -12.30
CA ILE A 235 -5.63 -29.02 -13.13
C ILE A 235 -5.33 -30.25 -12.26
N ILE A 236 -4.66 -30.06 -11.12
CA ILE A 236 -4.37 -31.14 -10.19
C ILE A 236 -5.68 -31.74 -9.66
N LYS A 237 -6.58 -30.92 -9.08
CA LYS A 237 -7.86 -31.37 -8.51
C LYS A 237 -8.72 -32.15 -9.50
N GLU A 238 -8.75 -31.73 -10.77
CA GLU A 238 -9.52 -32.39 -11.81
C GLU A 238 -8.94 -33.75 -12.21
N GLU A 239 -7.61 -33.87 -12.25
CA GLU A 239 -6.95 -35.14 -12.63
C GLU A 239 -7.10 -36.20 -11.54
N ILE A 240 -6.89 -35.84 -10.27
CA ILE A 240 -6.81 -36.81 -9.16
C ILE A 240 -8.07 -36.87 -8.29
N GLY A 241 -8.98 -35.93 -8.49
CA GLY A 241 -10.16 -35.73 -7.67
C GLY A 241 -9.90 -34.89 -6.42
N HIS A 242 -10.91 -34.12 -6.02
CA HIS A 242 -10.81 -33.14 -4.93
C HIS A 242 -10.33 -33.73 -3.59
N LEU A 243 -10.92 -34.85 -3.13
CA LEU A 243 -10.53 -35.44 -1.85
C LEU A 243 -9.09 -35.98 -1.86
N SER A 244 -8.67 -36.62 -2.95
CA SER A 244 -7.29 -37.08 -3.13
C SER A 244 -6.31 -35.91 -3.17
N SER A 245 -6.69 -34.80 -3.81
CA SER A 245 -5.85 -33.60 -3.86
C SER A 245 -5.62 -33.00 -2.48
N LEU A 246 -6.64 -32.98 -1.61
CA LEU A 246 -6.48 -32.51 -0.24
C LEU A 246 -5.49 -33.36 0.55
N ASP A 247 -5.57 -34.69 0.43
CA ASP A 247 -4.61 -35.61 1.07
C ASP A 247 -3.17 -35.35 0.60
N TYR A 248 -2.97 -35.12 -0.70
CA TYR A 248 -1.64 -34.80 -1.22
C TYR A 248 -1.15 -33.41 -0.81
N PHE A 249 -2.03 -32.40 -0.75
CA PHE A 249 -1.66 -31.07 -0.26
C PHE A 249 -1.25 -31.09 1.22
N VAL A 250 -1.86 -31.97 2.02
CA VAL A 250 -1.41 -32.22 3.41
C VAL A 250 -0.03 -32.88 3.41
N LYS A 251 0.17 -33.93 2.61
CA LYS A 251 1.44 -34.68 2.56
C LYS A 251 2.63 -33.87 2.05
N THR A 252 2.40 -32.88 1.19
CA THR A 252 3.44 -31.95 0.71
C THR A 252 3.58 -30.70 1.56
N ASN A 253 2.99 -30.67 2.75
CA ASN A 253 3.14 -29.58 3.72
C ASN A 253 2.65 -28.21 3.19
N ILE A 254 1.72 -28.17 2.24
CA ILE A 254 1.13 -26.90 1.77
C ILE A 254 0.39 -26.20 2.92
N PHE A 255 -0.42 -26.94 3.67
CA PHE A 255 -1.15 -26.36 4.79
C PHE A 255 -0.24 -25.98 5.96
N GLU A 256 0.82 -26.76 6.21
CA GLU A 256 1.83 -26.40 7.20
C GLU A 256 2.55 -25.10 6.80
N TYR A 257 2.92 -24.96 5.52
CA TYR A 257 3.51 -23.73 5.01
C TYR A 257 2.58 -22.51 5.18
N ILE A 258 1.30 -22.65 4.81
CA ILE A 258 0.29 -21.59 5.00
C ILE A 258 0.16 -21.24 6.49
N PHE A 259 0.09 -22.24 7.37
CA PHE A 259 -0.05 -22.02 8.81
C PHE A 259 1.17 -21.33 9.43
N ASN A 260 2.37 -21.78 9.08
CA ASN A 260 3.62 -21.21 9.58
C ASN A 260 3.83 -19.75 9.13
N ASN A 261 3.22 -19.35 8.00
CA ASN A 261 3.29 -17.99 7.47
C ASN A 261 2.00 -17.17 7.70
N LEU A 262 1.08 -17.62 8.54
CA LEU A 262 -0.26 -17.03 8.65
C LEU A 262 -0.26 -15.53 9.01
N ASN A 263 0.68 -15.07 9.83
CA ASN A 263 0.79 -13.65 10.17
C ASN A 263 1.20 -12.80 8.96
N LEU A 264 2.24 -13.22 8.24
CA LEU A 264 2.67 -12.57 7.00
C LEU A 264 1.55 -12.59 5.95
N LEU A 265 0.86 -13.72 5.80
CA LEU A 265 -0.27 -13.82 4.85
C LEU A 265 -1.40 -12.84 5.18
N LYS A 266 -1.68 -12.58 6.47
CA LYS A 266 -2.67 -11.57 6.88
C LYS A 266 -2.24 -10.14 6.59
N GLU A 267 -0.95 -9.84 6.77
CA GLU A 267 -0.38 -8.54 6.40
C GLU A 267 -0.46 -8.30 4.89
N LEU A 268 -0.26 -9.36 4.10
CA LEU A 268 -0.35 -9.35 2.64
C LEU A 268 -1.77 -9.58 2.09
N HIS A 269 -2.77 -9.80 2.94
CA HIS A 269 -4.17 -10.12 2.56
C HIS A 269 -4.33 -11.36 1.64
N LEU A 270 -3.46 -12.37 1.79
CA LEU A 270 -3.44 -13.60 0.98
C LEU A 270 -4.08 -14.81 1.67
N GLU A 271 -4.33 -14.74 2.97
CA GLU A 271 -4.75 -15.88 3.80
C GLU A 271 -6.09 -16.47 3.34
N GLN A 272 -7.06 -15.61 3.03
CA GLN A 272 -8.38 -16.05 2.60
C GLN A 272 -8.30 -16.69 1.20
N PHE A 273 -7.54 -16.08 0.29
CA PHE A 273 -7.34 -16.60 -1.05
C PHE A 273 -6.72 -17.99 -1.02
N LEU A 274 -5.58 -18.18 -0.32
CA LEU A 274 -4.87 -19.45 -0.30
C LEU A 274 -5.71 -20.56 0.36
N LEU A 275 -6.36 -20.26 1.49
CA LEU A 275 -7.24 -21.24 2.15
C LEU A 275 -8.41 -21.65 1.26
N GLN A 276 -9.08 -20.68 0.61
CA GLN A 276 -10.17 -20.98 -0.31
C GLN A 276 -9.67 -21.80 -1.50
N LEU A 277 -8.52 -21.43 -2.06
CA LEU A 277 -7.95 -22.09 -3.22
C LEU A 277 -7.72 -23.58 -2.97
N PHE A 278 -7.17 -23.96 -1.82
CA PHE A 278 -6.87 -25.35 -1.53
C PHE A 278 -8.05 -26.13 -0.97
N LEU A 279 -8.89 -25.52 -0.13
CA LEU A 279 -9.96 -26.23 0.59
C LEU A 279 -11.27 -26.34 -0.18
N THR A 280 -11.56 -25.41 -1.09
CA THR A 280 -12.85 -25.42 -1.79
C THR A 280 -12.83 -26.32 -3.01
N LYS A 281 -13.95 -27.00 -3.25
CA LYS A 281 -14.26 -27.61 -4.54
C LYS A 281 -14.84 -26.50 -5.42
N GLN A 282 -14.18 -26.16 -6.53
CA GLN A 282 -14.81 -25.24 -7.47
C GLN A 282 -16.04 -25.92 -8.07
N SER A 283 -17.19 -25.26 -7.93
CA SER A 283 -18.42 -25.63 -8.62
C SER A 283 -18.29 -25.13 -10.06
N ASN A 284 -18.19 -26.05 -11.03
CA ASN A 284 -18.40 -25.72 -12.44
C ASN A 284 -19.81 -25.18 -12.67
#